data_AF-A0A2R6JME8-F1
#
_entry.id   AF-A0A2R6JME8-F1
#
_cell.length_a   1.000
_cell.length_b   1.000
_cell.length_c   1.000
_cell.angle_alpha   90.00
_cell.angle_beta   90.00
_cell.angle_gamma   90.00
#
_symmetry.space_group_name_H-M   'P 1'
#
loop_
_entity.id
_entity.type
_entity.pdbx_description
1 polymer ?
#
loop_
_entity_poly.entity_id
_entity_poly.type
_entity_poly.pdbx_seq_one_letter_code
_entity_poly.pdbx_strand_id
1 'polypeptide(L)'
;MADHVESPAVGTPLEFEGVSYEGTPVEGLQSATDVRDLHTGVTAAGMGVAEYGTVTLRSTAAGEELVSLYPERHVAVLAASDLVPDMTAAFERLGEEFAAGDRTQVLQTGPSTTADMGGLVEGVHGPKDVRVIVLEDR
;
A
#
# COMPACT_ATOMS: atom_id res chain seq x y z
N MET A 1 1.40 14.75 -1.51
CA MET A 1 0.32 13.78 -1.81
C MET A 1 -0.45 14.13 -3.08
N ALA A 2 -1.02 15.34 -3.21
CA ALA A 2 -1.85 15.73 -4.37
C ALA A 2 -1.20 15.46 -5.74
N ASP A 3 0.09 15.74 -5.91
CA ASP A 3 0.82 15.52 -7.18
C ASP A 3 0.97 14.03 -7.58
N HIS A 4 0.61 13.12 -6.69
CA HIS A 4 0.70 11.67 -6.92
C HIS A 4 -0.67 11.00 -7.08
N VAL A 5 -1.77 11.76 -7.00
CA VAL A 5 -3.14 11.24 -7.01
C VAL A 5 -3.86 11.66 -8.29
N GLU A 6 -4.44 10.69 -8.98
CA GLU A 6 -5.32 10.88 -10.15
C GLU A 6 -6.74 10.40 -9.82
N SER A 7 -7.75 11.23 -10.09
CA SER A 7 -9.16 10.95 -9.82
C SER A 7 -9.80 10.07 -10.91
N PRO A 8 -10.77 9.18 -10.57
CA PRO A 8 -11.33 8.97 -9.23
C PRO A 8 -10.34 8.32 -8.26
N ALA A 9 -10.28 8.85 -7.04
CA ALA A 9 -9.30 8.44 -6.03
C ALA A 9 -9.99 8.12 -4.70
N VAL A 10 -9.61 7.00 -4.09
CA VAL A 10 -10.13 6.57 -2.80
C VAL A 10 -9.00 6.30 -1.82
N GLY A 11 -9.22 6.66 -0.56
CA GLY A 11 -8.28 6.48 0.53
C GLY A 11 -8.88 5.70 1.70
N THR A 12 -8.06 4.88 2.36
CA THR A 12 -8.36 4.38 3.71
C THR A 12 -7.84 5.36 4.78
N PRO A 13 -8.26 5.26 6.05
CA PRO A 13 -7.75 6.12 7.10
C PRO A 13 -6.21 6.11 7.18
N LEU A 14 -5.61 7.29 7.29
CA LEU A 14 -4.18 7.46 7.51
C LEU A 14 -3.94 7.61 9.01
N GLU A 15 -3.32 6.61 9.64
CA GLU A 15 -3.05 6.58 11.09
C GLU A 15 -1.78 7.41 11.44
N PHE A 16 -1.65 8.61 10.85
CA PHE A 16 -0.50 9.49 11.01
C PHE A 16 -0.94 10.89 11.47
N GLU A 17 -0.31 11.43 12.50
CA GLU A 17 -0.65 12.72 13.08
C GLU A 17 -0.44 13.86 12.07
N GLY A 18 -1.45 14.71 11.91
CA GLY A 18 -1.39 15.85 10.98
C GLY A 18 -1.46 15.49 9.50
N VAL A 19 -1.62 14.22 9.15
CA VAL A 19 -1.77 13.77 7.76
C VAL A 19 -3.23 13.51 7.44
N SER A 20 -3.74 14.14 6.39
CA SER A 20 -5.13 13.96 5.95
C SER A 20 -5.27 14.13 4.43
N TYR A 21 -6.46 13.80 3.93
CA TYR A 21 -6.85 14.02 2.54
C TYR A 21 -7.32 15.44 2.24
N GLU A 22 -7.27 16.37 3.21
CA GLU A 22 -7.72 17.74 3.01
C GLU A 22 -6.97 18.42 1.85
N GLY A 23 -7.72 19.07 0.96
CA GLY A 23 -7.15 19.70 -0.23
C GLY A 23 -6.72 18.72 -1.33
N THR A 24 -7.05 17.43 -1.22
CA THR A 24 -6.81 16.41 -2.26
C THR A 24 -8.14 15.89 -2.82
N PRO A 25 -8.15 15.24 -4.01
CA PRO A 25 -9.38 14.67 -4.56
C PRO A 25 -9.67 13.25 -4.03
N VAL A 26 -9.04 12.84 -2.92
CA VAL A 26 -9.20 11.50 -2.35
C VAL A 26 -10.44 11.46 -1.47
N GLU A 27 -11.34 10.53 -1.76
CA GLU A 27 -12.56 10.28 -1.00
C GLU A 27 -12.45 8.98 -0.18
N GLY A 28 -13.34 8.77 0.80
CA GLY A 28 -13.38 7.50 1.54
C GLY A 28 -14.07 6.39 0.74
N LEU A 29 -13.67 5.13 0.96
CA LEU A 29 -14.33 3.99 0.32
C LEU A 29 -15.78 3.84 0.82
N GLN A 30 -16.76 3.84 -0.10
CA GLN A 30 -18.19 3.70 0.26
C GLN A 30 -18.67 2.25 0.13
N SER A 31 -18.27 1.55 -0.93
CA SER A 31 -18.57 0.13 -1.17
C SER A 31 -17.38 -0.59 -1.81
N ALA A 32 -17.23 -1.88 -1.52
CA ALA A 32 -16.23 -2.75 -2.14
C ALA A 32 -16.35 -2.84 -3.68
N THR A 33 -17.51 -2.52 -4.25
CA THR A 33 -17.71 -2.50 -5.71
C THR A 33 -17.08 -1.28 -6.39
N ASP A 34 -16.87 -0.20 -5.65
CA ASP A 34 -16.49 1.10 -6.22
C ASP A 34 -15.04 1.13 -6.68
N VAL A 35 -14.23 0.17 -6.23
CA VAL A 35 -12.80 0.10 -6.54
C VAL A 35 -12.47 -0.20 -8.00
N ARG A 36 -13.46 -0.61 -8.79
CA ARG A 36 -13.25 -1.04 -10.19
C ARG A 36 -12.97 0.11 -11.15
N ASP A 37 -13.51 1.29 -10.86
CA ASP A 37 -13.43 2.47 -11.73
C ASP A 37 -12.49 3.55 -11.17
N LEU A 38 -11.63 3.18 -10.21
CA LEU A 38 -10.67 4.09 -9.59
C LEU A 38 -9.34 4.13 -10.35
N HIS A 39 -8.78 5.33 -10.46
CA HIS A 39 -7.41 5.50 -10.96
C HIS A 39 -6.38 5.39 -9.84
N THR A 40 -6.68 5.92 -8.65
CA THR A 40 -5.74 5.90 -7.52
C THR A 40 -6.36 5.37 -6.24
N GLY A 41 -5.66 4.45 -5.58
CA GLY A 41 -5.90 4.09 -4.18
C GLY A 41 -4.83 4.64 -3.27
N VAL A 42 -5.22 5.13 -2.09
CA VAL A 42 -4.29 5.62 -1.06
C VAL A 42 -4.50 4.84 0.23
N THR A 43 -3.43 4.30 0.81
CA THR A 43 -3.52 3.53 2.07
C THR A 43 -2.37 3.86 3.00
N ALA A 44 -2.57 3.61 4.30
CA ALA A 44 -1.46 3.50 5.24
C ALA A 44 -0.77 2.14 5.06
N ALA A 45 0.56 2.15 4.98
CA ALA A 45 1.36 0.94 5.01
C ALA A 45 1.62 0.48 6.45
N GLY A 46 1.72 -0.84 6.66
CA GLY A 46 2.05 -1.43 7.95
C GLY A 46 3.55 -1.37 8.25
N MET A 47 4.38 -1.80 7.30
CA MET A 47 5.84 -1.69 7.34
C MET A 47 6.43 -1.61 5.93
N GLY A 48 7.69 -1.18 5.81
CA GLY A 48 8.46 -1.28 4.58
C GLY A 48 9.73 -2.10 4.77
N VAL A 49 10.11 -2.92 3.79
CA VAL A 49 11.36 -3.70 3.78
C VAL A 49 12.32 -3.08 2.77
N ALA A 50 13.41 -2.51 3.29
CA ALA A 50 14.34 -1.72 2.49
C ALA A 50 15.08 -2.55 1.42
N GLU A 51 15.57 -3.75 1.77
CA GLU A 51 16.35 -4.61 0.87
C GLU A 51 15.64 -4.92 -0.46
N TYR A 52 14.31 -5.08 -0.42
CA TYR A 52 13.50 -5.50 -1.58
C TYR A 52 12.61 -4.39 -2.14
N GLY A 53 12.59 -3.22 -1.50
CA GLY A 53 11.60 -2.18 -1.81
C GLY A 53 10.17 -2.71 -1.65
N THR A 54 9.89 -3.43 -0.56
CA THR A 54 8.57 -3.98 -0.26
C THR A 54 7.81 -3.07 0.69
N VAL A 55 6.51 -2.93 0.50
CA VAL A 55 5.59 -2.39 1.52
C VAL A 55 4.56 -3.43 1.89
N THR A 56 4.14 -3.45 3.15
CA THR A 56 3.06 -4.32 3.62
C THR A 56 1.80 -3.55 3.87
N LEU A 57 0.67 -4.21 3.65
CA LEU A 57 -0.66 -3.66 3.87
C LEU A 57 -1.46 -4.63 4.73
N ARG A 58 -1.98 -4.09 5.83
CA ARG A 58 -2.87 -4.81 6.74
C ARG A 58 -4.23 -4.95 6.10
N SER A 59 -4.87 -6.10 6.23
CA SER A 59 -6.29 -6.21 5.90
C SER A 59 -7.12 -5.75 7.08
N THR A 60 -7.72 -4.57 6.94
CA THR A 60 -8.65 -4.04 7.93
C THR A 60 -10.05 -3.89 7.33
N ALA A 61 -11.03 -3.58 8.18
CA ALA A 61 -12.38 -3.28 7.73
C ALA A 61 -12.48 -2.02 6.86
N ALA A 62 -11.45 -1.17 6.83
CA ALA A 62 -11.40 0.00 5.96
C ALA A 62 -11.06 -0.35 4.49
N GLY A 63 -10.60 -1.57 4.21
CA GLY A 63 -10.50 -2.11 2.85
C GLY A 63 -9.17 -1.82 2.15
N GLU A 64 -8.06 -1.73 2.88
CA GLU A 64 -6.71 -1.50 2.34
C GLU A 64 -6.37 -2.47 1.20
N GLU A 65 -6.74 -3.75 1.31
CA GLU A 65 -6.51 -4.74 0.25
C GLU A 65 -7.20 -4.34 -1.05
N LEU A 66 -8.45 -3.88 -0.98
CA LEU A 66 -9.20 -3.47 -2.17
C LEU A 66 -8.65 -2.17 -2.75
N VAL A 67 -8.44 -1.17 -1.89
CA VAL A 67 -7.94 0.16 -2.28
C VAL A 67 -6.52 0.06 -2.84
N SER A 68 -5.70 -0.87 -2.38
CA SER A 68 -4.31 -0.99 -2.84
C SER A 68 -4.08 -1.92 -4.03
N LEU A 69 -5.04 -2.80 -4.37
CA LEU A 69 -4.83 -3.83 -5.40
C LEU A 69 -5.63 -3.61 -6.68
N TYR A 70 -6.78 -2.94 -6.60
CA TYR A 70 -7.68 -2.75 -7.74
C TYR A 70 -7.37 -1.51 -8.59
N PRO A 71 -7.06 -0.34 -8.00
CA PRO A 71 -6.76 0.85 -8.78
C PRO A 71 -5.47 0.70 -9.61
N GLU A 72 -5.38 1.42 -10.72
CA GLU A 72 -4.18 1.38 -11.57
C GLU A 72 -2.94 1.91 -10.85
N ARG A 73 -3.11 2.90 -9.97
CA ARG A 73 -2.07 3.43 -9.10
C ARG A 73 -2.38 3.15 -7.63
N HIS A 74 -1.38 2.71 -6.88
CA HIS A 74 -1.42 2.69 -5.43
C HIS A 74 -0.40 3.67 -4.83
N VAL A 75 -0.87 4.52 -3.92
CA VAL A 75 -0.02 5.40 -3.10
C VAL A 75 -0.03 4.88 -1.66
N ALA A 76 1.07 4.29 -1.23
CA ALA A 76 1.26 3.85 0.15
C ALA A 76 1.90 4.97 0.98
N VAL A 77 1.32 5.30 2.13
CA VAL A 77 1.91 6.24 3.10
C VAL A 77 2.56 5.43 4.22
N LEU A 78 3.85 5.65 4.46
CA LEU A 78 4.67 4.86 5.38
C LEU A 78 5.42 5.79 6.33
N ALA A 79 5.45 5.49 7.62
CA ALA A 79 6.36 6.17 8.54
C ALA A 79 7.79 5.62 8.39
N ALA A 80 8.80 6.48 8.41
CA ALA A 80 10.21 6.08 8.35
C ALA A 80 10.58 5.13 9.50
N SER A 81 9.95 5.28 10.66
CA SER A 81 10.10 4.38 11.82
C SER A 81 9.57 2.96 11.58
N ASP A 82 8.76 2.74 10.54
CA ASP A 82 8.22 1.43 10.17
C ASP A 82 9.04 0.75 9.05
N LEU A 83 10.19 1.30 8.68
CA LEU A 83 11.15 0.66 7.79
C LEU A 83 11.99 -0.37 8.56
N VAL A 84 12.00 -1.60 8.05
CA VAL A 84 12.90 -2.68 8.48
C VAL A 84 13.95 -2.96 7.39
N PRO A 85 15.15 -3.40 7.77
CA PRO A 85 16.24 -3.57 6.79
C PRO A 85 15.97 -4.69 5.79
N ASP A 86 15.47 -5.84 6.25
CA ASP A 86 15.44 -7.09 5.49
C ASP A 86 14.21 -7.97 5.85
N MET A 87 14.08 -9.10 5.16
CA MET A 87 12.97 -10.03 5.35
C MET A 87 13.02 -10.77 6.69
N THR A 88 14.19 -10.93 7.30
CA THR A 88 14.31 -11.56 8.63
C THR A 88 13.64 -10.67 9.67
N ALA A 89 14.00 -9.39 9.71
CA ALA A 89 13.35 -8.40 10.57
C ALA A 89 11.85 -8.25 10.25
N ALA A 90 11.48 -8.31 8.97
CA ALA A 90 10.09 -8.29 8.54
C ALA A 90 9.28 -9.47 9.09
N PHE A 91 9.80 -10.70 9.03
CA PHE A 91 9.11 -11.89 9.53
C PHE A 91 8.99 -11.92 11.05
N GLU A 92 9.97 -11.39 11.79
CA GLU A 92 9.87 -11.21 13.24
C GLU A 92 8.66 -10.32 13.58
N ARG A 93 8.57 -9.14 12.96
CA ARG A 93 7.45 -8.21 13.16
C ARG A 93 6.11 -8.78 12.72
N LEU A 94 6.05 -9.45 11.56
CA LEU A 94 4.83 -10.13 11.09
C LEU A 94 4.38 -11.22 12.07
N GLY A 95 5.31 -11.96 12.67
CA GLY A 95 5.02 -12.96 13.69
C GLY A 95 4.34 -12.35 14.91
N GLU A 96 4.82 -11.19 15.38
CA GLU A 96 4.21 -10.43 16.48
C GLU A 96 2.82 -9.91 16.11
N GLU A 97 2.64 -9.34 14.91
CA GLU A 97 1.36 -8.85 14.40
C GLU A 97 0.31 -9.96 14.30
N PHE A 98 0.67 -11.12 13.74
CA PHE A 98 -0.22 -12.28 13.69
C PHE A 98 -0.54 -12.86 15.07
N ALA A 99 0.42 -12.86 16.00
CA ALA A 99 0.17 -13.26 17.38
C ALA A 99 -0.76 -12.28 18.12
N ALA A 100 -0.73 -10.99 17.75
CA ALA A 100 -1.63 -9.96 18.25
C ALA A 100 -3.05 -10.00 17.64
N GLY A 101 -3.25 -10.81 16.59
CA GLY A 101 -4.56 -11.12 16.03
C GLY A 101 -4.79 -10.69 14.59
N ASP A 102 -3.78 -10.12 13.92
CA ASP A 102 -3.83 -9.93 12.47
C ASP A 102 -4.01 -11.28 11.77
N ARG A 103 -4.65 -11.28 10.61
CA ARG A 103 -5.00 -12.52 9.88
C ARG A 103 -4.38 -12.64 8.51
N THR A 104 -4.10 -11.52 7.86
CA THR A 104 -3.50 -11.50 6.54
C THR A 104 -2.69 -10.21 6.37
N GLN A 105 -1.69 -10.30 5.52
CA GLN A 105 -0.79 -9.21 5.17
C GLN A 105 -0.51 -9.29 3.68
N VAL A 106 -0.71 -8.20 2.96
CA VAL A 106 -0.36 -8.09 1.54
C VAL A 106 1.04 -7.52 1.45
N LEU A 107 1.94 -8.24 0.79
CA LEU A 107 3.29 -7.76 0.52
C LEU A 107 3.36 -7.28 -0.94
N GLN A 108 3.47 -5.97 -1.13
CA GLN A 108 3.73 -5.37 -2.44
C GLN A 108 5.22 -5.15 -2.58
N THR A 109 5.89 -6.07 -3.25
CA THR A 109 7.35 -6.02 -3.47
C THR A 109 7.66 -5.28 -4.75
N GLY A 110 8.73 -4.49 -4.71
CA GLY A 110 9.28 -3.81 -5.88
C GLY A 110 9.57 -4.78 -7.04
N PRO A 111 9.83 -4.23 -8.25
CA PRO A 111 9.98 -5.04 -9.46
C PRO A 111 11.02 -6.13 -9.26
N SER A 112 10.59 -7.39 -9.36
CA SER A 112 11.51 -8.51 -9.49
C SER A 112 12.15 -8.46 -10.86
N THR A 113 13.44 -8.76 -10.96
CA THR A 113 14.04 -9.16 -12.22
C THR A 113 13.45 -10.53 -12.57
N THR A 114 12.29 -10.51 -13.20
CA THR A 114 11.70 -11.65 -13.92
C THR A 114 11.67 -11.37 -15.43
N ALA A 115 12.04 -10.15 -15.83
CA ALA A 115 12.25 -9.76 -17.23
C ALA A 115 13.39 -10.56 -17.92
N ASP A 116 14.24 -11.22 -17.14
CA ASP A 116 15.28 -12.15 -17.59
C ASP A 116 14.78 -13.59 -17.80
N MET A 117 13.61 -13.95 -17.25
CA MET A 117 13.01 -15.29 -17.38
C MET A 117 11.85 -15.38 -18.39
N GLY A 118 11.43 -14.28 -19.01
CA GLY A 118 10.36 -14.28 -20.01
C GLY A 118 9.80 -12.89 -20.34
N GLY A 119 8.85 -12.83 -21.28
CA GLY A 119 8.13 -11.60 -21.60
C GLY A 119 7.18 -11.17 -20.49
N LEU A 120 6.78 -9.90 -20.48
CA LEU A 120 5.78 -9.38 -19.55
C LEU A 120 4.49 -10.20 -19.66
N VAL A 121 4.01 -10.73 -18.53
CA VAL A 121 2.70 -11.37 -18.47
C VAL A 121 1.64 -10.27 -18.48
N GLU A 122 0.90 -10.16 -19.58
CA GLU A 122 -0.24 -9.26 -19.69
C GLU A 122 -1.45 -9.87 -18.95
N GLY A 123 -1.79 -9.30 -17.78
CA GLY A 123 -2.86 -9.80 -16.90
C GLY A 123 -3.05 -8.96 -15.62
N VAL A 124 -3.99 -9.36 -14.77
CA VAL A 124 -4.45 -8.68 -13.53
C VAL A 124 -3.40 -8.78 -12.41
N HIS A 125 -2.27 -8.08 -12.58
CA HIS A 125 -1.16 -8.06 -11.63
C HIS A 125 -1.14 -6.75 -10.84
N GLY A 126 -2.17 -6.53 -10.00
CA GLY A 126 -2.21 -5.38 -9.09
C GLY A 126 -2.05 -4.01 -9.77
N PRO A 127 -1.69 -2.97 -9.01
CA PRO A 127 -1.43 -1.64 -9.57
C PRO A 127 -0.23 -1.63 -10.50
N LYS A 128 -0.33 -0.90 -11.61
CA LYS A 128 0.75 -0.70 -12.58
C LYS A 128 1.78 0.34 -12.11
N ASP A 129 1.35 1.26 -11.24
CA ASP A 129 2.18 2.32 -10.66
C ASP A 129 2.04 2.27 -9.12
N VAL A 130 3.11 1.98 -8.41
CA VAL A 130 3.14 2.00 -6.94
C VAL A 130 4.08 3.10 -6.50
N ARG A 131 3.56 4.02 -5.67
CA ARG A 131 4.32 5.13 -5.09
C ARG A 131 4.30 5.01 -3.57
N VAL A 132 5.44 5.21 -2.94
CA VAL A 132 5.56 5.22 -1.47
C VAL A 132 5.92 6.63 -1.03
N ILE A 133 5.08 7.22 -0.18
CA ILE A 133 5.36 8.48 0.50
C ILE A 133 5.86 8.12 1.90
N VAL A 134 7.14 8.42 2.17
CA VAL A 134 7.74 8.19 3.49
C VAL A 134 7.63 9.46 4.31
N LEU A 135 7.03 9.35 5.49
CA LEU A 135 6.92 10.41 6.49
C LEU A 135 8.08 10.29 7.47
N GLU A 136 8.69 11.41 7.85
CA GLU A 136 9.80 11.41 8.83
C GLU A 136 9.32 11.03 10.23
N ASP A 137 8.10 11.45 10.58
CA ASP A 137 7.44 11.21 11.86
C ASP A 137 6.08 10.52 11.66
N ARG A 138 5.51 10.02 12.76
CA ARG A 138 4.22 9.32 12.79
C ARG A 138 3.13 10.21 13.39
#